data_AF-A0A371HCY0-F1
#
_entry.id   AF-A0A371HCY0-F1
#
_cell.length_a   1.000
_cell.length_b   1.000
_cell.length_c   1.000
_cell.angle_alpha   90.00
_cell.angle_beta   90.00
_cell.angle_gamma   90.00
#
_symmetry.space_group_name_H-M   'P 1'
#
loop_
_entity.id
_entity.type
_entity.pdbx_description
1 polymer ?
#
loop_
_entity_poly.entity_id
_entity_poly.type
_entity_poly.pdbx_seq_one_letter_code
_entity_poly.pdbx_strand_id
1 'polypeptide(L)'
;MKAFPFSLDGVAKDWLYLQLVLFKTWGDMKHTFLEKFFPASRTASIRKEICGIRQHTGETLHEYWERFNKLCATCPHHQISEQLLIQYFYEGLSLMDRSMIDAASGGALMDKTPAAARHLISNMASNTQ
;
A
#
# COMPACT_ATOMS: atom_id res chain seq x y z
N MET A 1 -14.07 -23.93 -0.31
CA MET A 1 -15.22 -23.07 -0.63
C MET A 1 -16.11 -22.73 0.56
N LYS A 2 -16.33 -23.64 1.53
CA LYS A 2 -17.32 -23.43 2.61
C LYS A 2 -17.02 -22.28 3.58
N ALA A 3 -15.75 -21.93 3.81
CA ALA A 3 -15.38 -20.94 4.84
C ALA A 3 -15.44 -19.47 4.37
N PHE A 4 -15.28 -19.19 3.06
CA PHE A 4 -15.16 -17.81 2.56
C PHE A 4 -16.39 -16.94 2.83
N PRO A 5 -17.64 -17.41 2.64
CA PRO A 5 -18.82 -16.61 2.99
C PRO A 5 -18.88 -16.17 4.45
N PHE A 6 -18.25 -16.93 5.37
CA PHE A 6 -18.19 -16.60 6.79
C PHE A 6 -17.12 -15.55 7.13
N SER A 7 -16.18 -15.30 6.20
CA SER A 7 -15.18 -14.22 6.32
C SER A 7 -15.69 -12.86 5.85
N LEU A 8 -16.86 -12.83 5.20
CA LEU A 8 -17.46 -11.61 4.68
C LEU A 8 -18.51 -11.04 5.63
N ASP A 9 -18.68 -9.73 5.58
CA ASP A 9 -19.71 -9.01 6.32
C ASP A 9 -20.41 -7.95 5.44
N GLY A 10 -21.58 -7.50 5.87
CA GLY A 10 -22.39 -6.49 5.21
C GLY A 10 -22.62 -6.74 3.72
N VAL A 11 -22.43 -5.69 2.91
CA VAL A 11 -22.73 -5.68 1.46
C VAL A 11 -21.97 -6.76 0.69
N ALA A 12 -20.75 -7.10 1.12
CA ALA A 12 -19.95 -8.14 0.46
C ALA A 12 -20.54 -9.54 0.70
N LYS A 13 -21.03 -9.79 1.91
CA LYS A 13 -21.72 -11.03 2.27
C LYS A 13 -23.04 -11.13 1.51
N ASP A 14 -23.88 -10.11 1.59
CA ASP A 14 -25.20 -10.11 0.95
C ASP A 14 -25.10 -10.34 -0.57
N TRP A 15 -24.16 -9.66 -1.22
CA TRP A 15 -23.89 -9.86 -2.65
C TRP A 15 -23.48 -11.30 -2.96
N LEU A 16 -22.61 -11.91 -2.15
CA LEU A 16 -22.14 -13.27 -2.40
C LEU A 16 -23.27 -14.30 -2.25
N TYR A 17 -24.13 -14.15 -1.24
CA TYR A 17 -25.27 -15.04 -1.03
C TYR A 17 -26.31 -14.95 -2.16
N LEU A 18 -26.54 -13.75 -2.73
CA LEU A 18 -27.43 -13.57 -3.87
C LEU A 18 -26.94 -14.27 -5.15
N GLN A 19 -25.63 -14.43 -5.30
CA GLN A 19 -25.01 -15.01 -6.50
C GLN A 19 -24.44 -16.41 -6.27
N LEU A 20 -24.58 -16.98 -5.07
CA LEU A 20 -23.92 -18.23 -4.65
C LEU A 20 -24.23 -19.40 -5.57
N VAL A 21 -25.46 -19.47 -6.07
CA VAL A 21 -25.94 -20.51 -7.02
C VAL A 21 -25.34 -20.39 -8.41
N LEU A 22 -24.74 -19.26 -8.78
CA LEU A 22 -24.16 -19.03 -10.10
C LEU A 22 -22.72 -19.54 -10.21
N PHE A 23 -22.01 -19.70 -9.09
CA PHE A 23 -20.60 -20.07 -9.08
C PHE A 23 -20.42 -21.59 -9.07
N LYS A 24 -19.86 -22.13 -10.16
CA LYS A 24 -19.57 -23.56 -10.31
C LYS A 24 -18.20 -23.94 -9.74
N THR A 25 -17.27 -22.98 -9.70
CA THR A 25 -15.92 -23.19 -9.16
C THR A 25 -15.51 -22.05 -8.22
N TRP A 26 -14.52 -22.34 -7.36
CA TRP A 26 -13.91 -21.31 -6.51
C TRP A 26 -13.21 -20.22 -7.34
N GLY A 27 -12.63 -20.60 -8.49
CA GLY A 27 -11.95 -19.67 -9.39
C GLY A 27 -12.90 -18.59 -9.91
N ASP A 28 -14.07 -19.01 -10.40
CA ASP A 28 -15.10 -18.09 -10.91
C ASP A 28 -15.59 -17.14 -9.82
N MET A 29 -15.92 -17.68 -8.64
CA MET A 29 -16.37 -16.88 -7.50
C MET A 29 -15.32 -15.87 -7.05
N LYS A 30 -14.05 -16.28 -6.96
CA LYS A 30 -12.94 -15.39 -6.61
C LYS A 30 -12.78 -14.28 -7.65
N HIS A 31 -12.82 -14.62 -8.93
CA HIS A 31 -12.68 -13.67 -10.03
C HIS A 31 -13.79 -12.60 -9.98
N THR A 32 -15.05 -13.02 -9.97
CA THR A 32 -16.19 -12.10 -9.96
C THR A 32 -16.26 -11.27 -8.68
N PHE A 33 -15.90 -11.85 -7.52
CA PHE A 33 -15.80 -11.09 -6.27
C PHE A 33 -14.75 -9.97 -6.36
N LEU A 34 -13.56 -10.29 -6.88
CA LEU A 34 -12.51 -9.29 -7.05
C LEU A 34 -12.91 -8.22 -8.06
N GLU A 35 -13.50 -8.59 -9.20
CA GLU A 35 -14.01 -7.60 -10.16
C GLU A 35 -15.04 -6.65 -9.54
N LYS A 36 -15.91 -7.16 -8.66
CA LYS A 36 -16.96 -6.35 -8.02
C LYS A 36 -16.41 -5.39 -6.96
N PHE A 37 -15.53 -5.86 -6.09
CA PHE A 37 -15.11 -5.11 -4.88
C PHE A 37 -13.71 -4.50 -4.98
N PHE A 38 -12.87 -5.03 -5.86
CA PHE A 38 -11.52 -4.54 -6.15
C PHE A 38 -11.26 -4.52 -7.66
N PRO A 39 -12.04 -3.72 -8.42
CA PRO A 39 -11.89 -3.65 -9.87
C PRO A 39 -10.50 -3.13 -10.25
N ALA A 40 -10.05 -3.48 -11.45
CA ALA A 40 -8.75 -3.03 -11.98
C ALA A 40 -8.59 -1.49 -11.97
N SER A 41 -9.69 -0.74 -12.13
CA SER A 41 -9.70 0.72 -12.02
C SER A 41 -9.32 1.21 -10.62
N ARG A 42 -9.77 0.51 -9.56
CA ARG A 42 -9.39 0.79 -8.17
C ARG A 42 -7.92 0.50 -7.94
N THR A 43 -7.42 -0.65 -8.41
CA THR A 43 -5.99 -0.97 -8.36
C THR A 43 -5.16 0.08 -9.10
N ALA A 44 -5.62 0.54 -10.26
CA ALA A 44 -4.95 1.60 -11.03
C ALA A 44 -4.93 2.95 -10.31
N SER A 45 -6.03 3.34 -9.65
CA SER A 45 -6.08 4.56 -8.82
C SER A 45 -5.07 4.48 -7.68
N ILE A 46 -5.07 3.37 -6.94
CA ILE A 46 -4.16 3.20 -5.80
C ILE A 46 -2.70 3.22 -6.26
N ARG A 47 -2.37 2.56 -7.39
CA ARG A 47 -1.02 2.67 -7.97
C ARG A 47 -0.65 4.12 -8.29
N LYS A 48 -1.56 4.88 -8.90
CA LYS A 48 -1.33 6.29 -9.23
C LYS A 48 -1.09 7.12 -7.96
N GLU A 49 -1.85 6.85 -6.90
CA GLU A 49 -1.68 7.51 -5.60
C GLU A 49 -0.33 7.15 -4.95
N ILE A 50 0.09 5.88 -5.02
CA ILE A 50 1.41 5.45 -4.53
C ILE A 50 2.54 6.14 -5.31
N CYS A 51 2.49 6.12 -6.64
CA CYS A 51 3.50 6.78 -7.49
C CYS A 51 3.55 8.30 -7.27
N GLY A 52 2.39 8.91 -7.03
CA GLY A 52 2.22 10.36 -6.89
C GLY A 52 2.29 10.86 -5.45
N ILE A 53 2.64 10.01 -4.48
CA ILE A 53 2.59 10.40 -3.07
C ILE A 53 3.59 11.52 -2.78
N ARG A 54 3.15 12.54 -2.05
CA ARG A 54 3.96 13.67 -1.58
C ARG A 54 3.69 13.95 -0.12
N GLN A 55 4.71 14.31 0.62
CA GLN A 55 4.59 14.80 1.99
C GLN A 55 3.89 16.16 1.96
N HIS A 56 2.87 16.32 2.80
CA HIS A 56 2.11 17.57 2.86
C HIS A 56 2.87 18.63 3.69
N THR A 57 2.58 19.89 3.45
CA THR A 57 3.13 20.99 4.27
C THR A 57 2.67 20.83 5.71
N GLY A 58 3.62 20.73 6.64
CA GLY A 58 3.36 20.53 8.08
C GLY A 58 3.09 19.08 8.50
N GLU A 59 3.08 18.12 7.56
CA GLU A 59 3.01 16.69 7.87
C GLU A 59 4.38 16.20 8.33
N THR A 60 4.43 15.54 9.48
CA THR A 60 5.67 14.96 10.01
C THR A 60 6.11 13.76 9.18
N LEU A 61 7.38 13.37 9.28
CA LEU A 61 7.87 12.13 8.67
C LEU A 61 7.11 10.90 9.18
N HIS A 62 6.68 10.92 10.46
CA HIS A 62 5.87 9.86 11.06
C HIS A 62 4.54 9.68 10.35
N GLU A 63 3.74 10.75 10.28
CA GLU A 63 2.43 10.75 9.64
C GLU A 63 2.54 10.39 8.16
N TYR A 64 3.57 10.91 7.48
CA TYR A 64 3.83 10.60 6.08
C TYR A 64 4.12 9.11 5.86
N TRP A 65 4.99 8.54 6.70
CA TRP A 65 5.33 7.11 6.67
C TRP A 65 4.11 6.23 6.95
N GLU A 66 3.29 6.58 7.94
CA GLU A 66 2.07 5.85 8.26
C GLU A 66 1.07 5.90 7.09
N ARG A 67 0.85 7.08 6.50
CA ARG A 67 -0.04 7.26 5.35
C ARG A 67 0.42 6.44 4.15
N PHE A 68 1.72 6.43 3.87
CA PHE A 68 2.30 5.62 2.80
C PHE A 68 2.06 4.12 3.02
N ASN A 69 2.31 3.60 4.23
CA ASN A 69 2.09 2.19 4.54
C ASN A 69 0.62 1.80 4.45
N LYS A 70 -0.28 2.66 4.95
CA LYS A 70 -1.73 2.45 4.86
C LYS A 70 -2.20 2.38 3.41
N LEU A 71 -1.66 3.25 2.56
CA LEU A 71 -1.95 3.25 1.13
C LEU A 71 -1.49 1.95 0.46
N CYS A 72 -0.27 1.50 0.74
CA CYS A 72 0.25 0.22 0.22
C CYS A 72 -0.61 -0.97 0.70
N ALA A 73 -1.00 -0.99 1.98
CA ALA A 73 -1.82 -2.05 2.56
C ALA A 73 -3.24 -2.12 1.97
N THR A 74 -3.75 -1.03 1.38
CA THR A 74 -5.08 -0.99 0.76
C THR A 74 -5.14 -1.85 -0.51
N CYS A 75 -4.01 -2.11 -1.16
CA CYS A 75 -3.96 -2.96 -2.35
C CYS A 75 -2.70 -3.85 -2.35
N PRO A 76 -2.68 -4.99 -1.63
CA PRO A 76 -1.50 -5.86 -1.56
C PRO A 76 -1.08 -6.45 -2.92
N HIS A 77 -1.95 -6.38 -3.94
CA HIS A 77 -1.68 -6.81 -5.31
C HIS A 77 -1.35 -5.64 -6.25
N HIS A 78 -0.82 -4.53 -5.71
CA HIS A 78 -0.43 -3.35 -6.48
C HIS A 78 0.71 -3.61 -7.48
N GLN A 79 1.47 -4.72 -7.35
CA GLN A 79 2.55 -5.14 -8.28
C GLN A 79 3.71 -4.14 -8.42
N ILE A 80 3.86 -3.25 -7.45
CA ILE A 80 4.98 -2.30 -7.37
C ILE A 80 6.09 -2.98 -6.57
N SER A 81 7.31 -2.98 -7.09
CA SER A 81 8.45 -3.57 -6.37
C SER A 81 8.78 -2.75 -5.13
N GLU A 82 9.32 -3.42 -4.09
CA GLU A 82 9.75 -2.74 -2.86
C GLU A 82 10.76 -1.60 -3.14
N GLN A 83 11.63 -1.79 -4.13
CA GLN A 83 12.57 -0.75 -4.53
C GLN A 83 11.86 0.50 -5.09
N LEU A 84 10.85 0.32 -5.95
CA LEU A 84 10.07 1.44 -6.48
C LEU A 84 9.20 2.09 -5.39
N LEU A 85 8.68 1.31 -4.44
CA LEU A 85 7.94 1.86 -3.30
C LEU A 85 8.83 2.83 -2.49
N ILE A 86 10.05 2.41 -2.18
CA ILE A 86 11.03 3.26 -1.46
C ILE A 86 11.39 4.48 -2.29
N GLN A 87 11.57 4.32 -3.60
CA GLN A 87 11.83 5.43 -4.51
C GLN A 87 10.70 6.47 -4.49
N TYR A 88 9.44 6.05 -4.66
CA TYR A 88 8.30 6.97 -4.66
C TYR A 88 8.11 7.67 -3.32
N PHE A 89 8.31 6.94 -2.22
CA PHE A 89 8.31 7.53 -0.88
C PHE A 89 9.38 8.62 -0.75
N TYR A 90 10.63 8.29 -1.11
CA TYR A 90 11.76 9.21 -1.01
C TYR A 90 11.62 10.45 -1.90
N GLU A 91 11.16 10.26 -3.15
CA GLU A 91 10.89 11.35 -4.09
C GLU A 91 9.74 12.25 -3.62
N GLY A 92 8.85 11.74 -2.77
CA GLY A 92 7.75 12.50 -2.21
C GLY A 92 8.05 13.25 -0.92
N LEU A 93 9.19 13.01 -0.28
CA LEU A 93 9.60 13.71 0.93
C LEU A 93 9.80 15.22 0.71
N SER A 94 9.63 15.97 1.80
CA SER A 94 10.12 17.33 1.93
C SER A 94 11.64 17.37 1.79
N LEU A 95 12.19 18.53 1.38
CA LEU A 95 13.65 18.69 1.27
C LEU A 95 14.36 18.48 2.61
N MET A 96 13.71 18.85 3.72
CA MET A 96 14.24 18.69 5.07
C MET A 96 14.33 17.22 5.46
N ASP A 97 13.23 16.47 5.35
CA ASP A 97 13.19 15.05 5.72
C ASP A 97 14.06 14.20 4.81
N ARG A 98 14.13 14.55 3.52
CA ARG A 98 15.06 13.92 2.58
C ARG A 98 16.51 14.08 3.04
N SER A 99 16.91 15.30 3.40
CA SER A 99 18.27 15.58 3.87
C SER A 99 18.59 14.83 5.18
N MET A 100 17.63 14.75 6.10
CA MET A 100 17.80 13.98 7.34
C MET A 100 17.96 12.49 7.08
N ILE A 101 17.18 11.93 6.15
CA ILE A 101 17.28 10.53 5.76
C ILE A 101 18.63 10.24 5.09
N ASP A 102 19.10 11.06 4.16
CA ASP A 102 20.40 10.87 3.51
C ASP A 102 21.54 10.90 4.54
N ALA A 103 21.52 11.87 5.45
CA ALA A 103 22.50 11.98 6.54
C ALA A 103 22.50 10.74 7.44
N ALA A 104 21.32 10.26 7.85
CA ALA A 104 21.18 9.04 8.65
C ALA A 104 21.60 7.78 7.89
N SER A 105 21.49 7.81 6.56
CA SER A 105 21.84 6.68 5.69
C SER A 105 23.34 6.54 5.46
N GLY A 106 24.13 7.59 5.73
CA GLY A 106 25.58 7.61 5.52
C GLY A 106 25.98 7.57 4.03
N GLY A 107 25.11 8.04 3.14
CA GLY A 107 25.23 7.95 1.69
C GLY A 107 23.91 8.27 1.01
N ALA A 108 23.70 7.78 -0.23
CA ALA A 108 22.37 7.82 -0.83
C ALA A 108 21.52 6.67 -0.28
N LEU A 109 20.27 6.96 0.11
CA LEU A 109 19.34 5.92 0.55
C LEU A 109 19.16 4.81 -0.51
N MET A 110 19.22 5.19 -1.79
CA MET A 110 19.04 4.29 -2.94
C MET A 110 20.15 3.24 -3.09
N ASP A 111 21.30 3.41 -2.43
CA ASP A 111 22.38 2.41 -2.44
C ASP A 111 22.11 1.27 -1.45
N LYS A 112 21.12 1.41 -0.58
CA LYS A 112 20.74 0.39 0.40
C LYS A 112 19.80 -0.64 -0.20
N THR A 113 19.85 -1.85 0.35
CA THR A 113 18.83 -2.86 0.07
C THR A 113 17.45 -2.35 0.53
N PRO A 114 16.36 -2.75 -0.14
CA PRO A 114 15.01 -2.30 0.23
C PRO A 114 14.67 -2.52 1.72
N ALA A 115 15.07 -3.67 2.26
CA ALA A 115 14.85 -3.98 3.68
C ALA A 115 15.60 -3.01 4.61
N ALA A 116 16.86 -2.69 4.31
CA ALA A 116 17.66 -1.77 5.12
C ALA A 116 17.14 -0.32 5.03
N ALA A 117 16.74 0.13 3.84
CA ALA A 117 16.13 1.44 3.65
C ALA A 117 14.80 1.55 4.41
N ARG A 118 13.93 0.52 4.35
CA ARG A 118 12.66 0.50 5.07
C ARG A 118 12.84 0.52 6.59
N HIS A 119 13.80 -0.23 7.10
CA HIS A 119 14.14 -0.20 8.53
C HIS A 119 14.64 1.18 8.96
N LEU A 120 15.51 1.82 8.17
CA LEU A 120 15.99 3.17 8.45
C LEU A 120 14.84 4.19 8.46
N ILE A 121 14.00 4.20 7.43
CA ILE A 121 12.83 5.10 7.34
C ILE A 121 11.94 4.90 8.57
N SER A 122 11.64 3.65 8.93
CA SER A 122 10.80 3.34 10.09
C SER A 122 11.41 3.89 11.39
N ASN A 123 12.71 3.72 11.60
CA ASN A 123 13.38 4.23 12.80
C ASN A 123 13.36 5.76 12.84
N MET A 124 13.58 6.42 11.71
CA MET A 124 13.52 7.88 11.61
C MET A 124 12.10 8.39 11.88
N ALA A 125 11.09 7.75 11.29
CA ALA A 125 9.69 8.07 11.49
C ALA A 125 9.24 7.88 12.95
N SER A 126 9.77 6.89 13.67
CA SER A 126 9.50 6.71 15.10
C SER A 126 10.11 7.82 15.98
N ASN A 127 11.18 8.48 15.53
CA ASN A 127 11.84 9.56 16.27
C ASN A 127 11.19 10.93 16.06
N THR A 128 10.30 11.06 15.08
CA THR A 128 9.59 12.31 14.74
C THR A 128 8.12 12.28 15.19
N GLN A 129 7.79 11.49 16.21
CA GLN A 129 6.45 11.37 16.77
C GLN A 129 6.09 12.54 17.68
#